data_AF-A0A3B4X554-F1
#
_entry.id   AF-A0A3B4X554-F1
#
_cell.length_a   1.000
_cell.length_b   1.000
_cell.length_c   1.000
_cell.angle_alpha   90.00
_cell.angle_beta   90.00
_cell.angle_gamma   90.00
#
_symmetry.space_group_name_H-M   'P 1'
#
loop_
_entity.id
_entity.type
_entity.pdbx_description
1 polymer ?
#
loop_
_entity_poly.entity_id
_entity_poly.type
_entity_poly.pdbx_seq_one_letter_code
_entity_poly.pdbx_strand_id
1 'polypeptide(L)'
;ISRAGEESLFGYNDKSWVLYCDQNSFSFMFNNIKSPVSGPRPSRVGVYLDHTAGVLSFYSVSETMTLLHRIQTTFTQPLYAGLRSELKCVF
;
A
#
# COMPACT_ATOMS: atom_id res chain seq x y z
N ILE A 1 -12.77 -7.45 -5.02
CA ILE A 1 -13.11 -6.69 -3.78
C ILE A 1 -14.63 -6.52 -3.72
N SER A 2 -15.25 -6.59 -2.54
CA SER A 2 -16.68 -6.30 -2.39
C SER A 2 -16.99 -4.87 -2.86
N ARG A 3 -18.19 -4.60 -3.37
CA ARG A 3 -18.59 -3.22 -3.75
C ARG A 3 -19.44 -2.52 -2.68
N ALA A 4 -19.72 -3.20 -1.57
CA ALA A 4 -20.48 -2.67 -0.45
C ALA A 4 -19.93 -3.17 0.90
N GLY A 5 -20.24 -2.44 1.97
CA GLY A 5 -19.79 -2.75 3.33
C GLY A 5 -18.31 -2.41 3.59
N GLU A 6 -17.81 -2.72 4.78
CA GLU A 6 -16.43 -2.40 5.18
C GLU A 6 -15.38 -3.12 4.31
N GLU A 7 -15.66 -4.35 3.90
CA GLU A 7 -14.82 -5.15 2.99
C GLU A 7 -14.62 -4.51 1.59
N SER A 8 -15.43 -3.50 1.23
CA SER A 8 -15.23 -2.71 0.01
C SER A 8 -14.12 -1.67 0.14
N LEU A 9 -13.74 -1.34 1.37
CA LEU A 9 -12.66 -0.40 1.64
C LEU A 9 -11.32 -1.06 1.39
N PHE A 10 -10.45 -0.35 0.68
CA PHE A 10 -9.07 -0.78 0.49
C PHE A 10 -8.34 -0.94 1.82
N GLY A 11 -7.60 -2.05 1.95
CA GLY A 11 -6.88 -2.45 3.16
C GLY A 11 -7.74 -3.18 4.19
N TYR A 12 -9.07 -3.19 4.04
CA TYR A 12 -10.02 -3.89 4.93
C TYR A 12 -10.43 -5.26 4.36
N ASN A 13 -9.61 -5.84 3.48
CA ASN A 13 -9.80 -7.17 2.92
C ASN A 13 -8.43 -7.77 2.57
N ASP A 14 -8.42 -9.06 2.24
CA ASP A 14 -7.24 -9.83 1.85
C ASP A 14 -6.83 -9.65 0.37
N LYS A 15 -7.50 -8.74 -0.36
CA LYS A 15 -7.32 -8.49 -1.81
C LYS A 15 -6.80 -7.08 -2.09
N SER A 16 -6.40 -6.34 -1.06
CA SER A 16 -5.85 -4.99 -1.24
C SER A 16 -4.81 -4.65 -0.18
N TRP A 17 -3.79 -3.91 -0.61
CA TRP A 17 -2.67 -3.43 0.17
C TRP A 17 -2.62 -1.92 0.07
N VAL A 18 -2.48 -1.24 1.22
CA VAL A 18 -2.55 0.21 1.28
C VAL A 18 -1.35 0.77 2.03
N LEU A 19 -0.72 1.78 1.45
CA LEU A 19 0.11 2.70 2.22
C LEU A 19 -0.76 3.88 2.63
N TYR A 20 -1.09 3.92 3.91
CA TYR A 20 -2.02 4.86 4.51
C TYR A 20 -1.22 5.99 5.20
N CYS A 21 -1.35 7.22 4.70
CA CYS A 21 -0.70 8.40 5.27
C CYS A 21 -1.68 9.20 6.14
N ASP A 22 -1.31 9.38 7.41
CA ASP A 22 -1.93 10.34 8.34
C ASP A 22 -1.16 11.67 8.32
N GLN A 23 -1.60 12.66 9.11
CA GLN A 23 -0.94 13.98 9.17
C GLN A 23 0.53 13.87 9.59
N ASN A 24 0.82 13.06 10.62
CA ASN A 24 2.13 12.98 11.28
C ASN A 24 2.81 11.61 11.15
N SER A 25 2.18 10.64 10.49
CA SER A 25 2.68 9.27 10.41
C SER A 25 2.12 8.58 9.17
N PHE A 26 2.60 7.38 8.89
CA PHE A 26 2.03 6.53 7.87
C PHE A 26 2.11 5.06 8.32
N SER A 27 1.29 4.23 7.71
CA SER A 27 1.15 2.83 8.08
C SER A 27 0.85 2.01 6.84
N PHE A 28 1.29 0.76 6.88
CA PHE A 28 0.86 -0.25 5.94
C PHE A 28 -0.46 -0.85 6.43
N MET A 29 -1.40 -1.13 5.53
CA MET A 29 -2.67 -1.75 5.88
C MET A 29 -3.01 -2.89 4.92
N PHE A 30 -3.33 -4.04 5.49
CA PHE A 30 -3.72 -5.26 4.79
C PHE A 30 -4.67 -6.07 5.65
N ASN A 31 -5.78 -6.56 5.09
CA ASN A 31 -6.75 -7.42 5.78
C ASN A 31 -7.19 -6.90 7.16
N ASN A 32 -7.52 -5.60 7.23
CA ASN A 32 -7.91 -4.87 8.44
C ASN A 32 -6.81 -4.77 9.53
N ILE A 33 -5.57 -5.10 9.19
CA ILE A 33 -4.42 -4.96 10.08
C ILE A 33 -3.64 -3.71 9.67
N LYS A 34 -3.51 -2.75 10.60
CA LYS A 34 -2.69 -1.54 10.44
C LYS A 34 -1.32 -1.75 11.09
N SER A 35 -0.26 -1.69 10.32
CA SER A 35 1.12 -1.80 10.78
C SER A 35 1.84 -0.45 10.63
N PRO A 36 2.26 0.21 11.72
CA PRO A 36 3.02 1.45 11.64
C PRO A 36 4.30 1.26 10.83
N VAL A 37 4.64 2.24 10.00
CA VAL A 37 5.93 2.28 9.31
C VAL A 37 6.74 3.43 9.89
N SER A 38 7.99 3.16 10.25
CA SER A 38 8.90 4.15 10.83
C SER A 38 9.42 5.12 9.78
N GLY A 39 9.71 6.35 10.24
CA GLY A 39 10.33 7.39 9.42
C GLY A 39 9.42 8.59 9.17
N PRO A 40 9.93 9.62 8.47
CA PRO A 40 9.15 10.79 8.13
C PRO A 40 8.11 10.44 7.07
N ARG A 41 7.00 11.19 7.08
CA ARG A 41 5.96 11.07 6.05
C ARG A 41 6.56 11.32 4.65
N PRO A 42 6.33 10.42 3.68
CA PRO A 42 6.78 10.64 2.30
C PRO A 42 5.96 11.75 1.64
N SER A 43 6.63 12.65 0.91
CA SER A 43 5.98 13.65 0.04
C SER A 43 5.51 13.04 -1.29
N ARG A 44 6.22 12.00 -1.76
CA ARG A 44 5.92 11.24 -2.96
C ARG A 44 6.17 9.76 -2.69
N VAL A 45 5.22 8.93 -3.07
CA VAL A 45 5.29 7.47 -2.93
C VAL A 45 5.55 6.85 -4.30
N GLY A 46 6.62 6.09 -4.41
CA GLY A 46 6.89 5.21 -5.54
C GLY A 46 6.38 3.81 -5.23
N VAL A 47 5.81 3.13 -6.22
CA VAL A 47 5.35 1.75 -6.06
C VAL A 47 5.90 0.88 -7.18
N TYR A 48 6.50 -0.24 -6.78
CA TYR A 48 7.07 -1.24 -7.66
C TYR A 48 6.30 -2.55 -7.49
N LEU A 49 5.87 -3.13 -8.62
CA LEU A 49 5.20 -4.42 -8.68
C LEU A 49 5.96 -5.34 -9.62
N ASP A 50 6.38 -6.48 -9.08
CA ASP A 50 6.86 -7.62 -9.85
C ASP A 50 5.89 -8.77 -9.64
N HIS A 51 5.02 -8.99 -10.63
CA HIS A 51 3.99 -10.01 -10.56
C HIS A 51 4.59 -11.42 -10.56
N THR A 52 5.68 -11.62 -11.33
CA THR A 52 6.32 -12.94 -11.47
C THR A 52 7.06 -13.34 -10.19
N ALA A 53 7.77 -12.39 -9.58
CA ALA A 53 8.46 -12.62 -8.31
C ALA A 53 7.55 -12.52 -7.08
N GLY A 54 6.30 -12.08 -7.27
CA GLY A 54 5.36 -11.90 -6.16
C GLY A 54 5.73 -10.74 -5.23
N VAL A 55 6.37 -9.69 -5.75
CA VAL A 55 6.87 -8.56 -4.94
C VAL A 55 6.04 -7.32 -5.17
N LEU A 56 5.60 -6.68 -4.08
CA LEU A 56 5.06 -5.32 -4.08
C LEU A 56 5.84 -4.50 -3.05
N SER A 57 6.43 -3.40 -3.52
CA SER A 57 7.29 -2.53 -2.71
C SER A 57 6.86 -1.07 -2.80
N PHE A 58 6.82 -0.41 -1.66
CA PHE A 58 6.53 1.01 -1.50
C PHE A 58 7.81 1.76 -1.14
N TYR A 59 8.01 2.92 -1.76
CA TYR A 59 9.20 3.76 -1.59
C TYR A 59 8.81 5.19 -1.27
N SER A 60 9.59 5.85 -0.42
CA SER A 60 9.63 7.30 -0.32
C SER A 60 10.57 7.81 -1.40
N VAL A 61 10.12 8.75 -2.22
CA VAL A 61 10.89 9.26 -3.37
C VAL A 61 11.13 10.75 -3.24
N SER A 62 12.31 11.12 -2.76
CA SER A 62 12.82 12.50 -2.77
C SER A 62 13.94 12.63 -3.81
N GLU A 63 15.16 12.96 -3.38
CA GLU A 63 16.40 12.86 -4.16
C GLU A 63 16.87 11.40 -4.30
N THR A 64 16.54 10.57 -3.31
CA THR A 64 16.81 9.13 -3.30
C THR A 64 15.52 8.34 -3.12
N MET A 65 15.57 7.05 -3.45
CA MET A 65 14.48 6.11 -3.22
C MET A 65 14.75 5.29 -1.96
N THR A 66 13.96 5.53 -0.91
CA THR A 66 14.06 4.79 0.35
C THR A 66 12.93 3.77 0.43
N LEU A 67 13.26 2.49 0.64
CA LEU A 67 12.25 1.44 0.82
C LEU A 67 11.47 1.69 2.12
N LEU A 68 10.15 1.76 2.01
CA LEU A 68 9.23 1.94 3.14
C LEU A 68 8.65 0.61 3.60
N HIS A 69 8.15 -0.17 2.66
CA HIS A 69 7.54 -1.46 2.94
C HIS A 69 7.67 -2.37 1.73
N ARG A 70 7.90 -3.66 1.96
CA ARG A 70 7.93 -4.68 0.94
C ARG A 70 7.13 -5.87 1.43
N ILE A 71 6.22 -6.34 0.59
CA ILE A 71 5.63 -7.66 0.74
C ILE A 71 6.17 -8.60 -0.32
N GLN A 72 6.16 -9.88 0.04
CA GLN A 72 6.37 -10.97 -0.89
C GLN A 72 5.21 -11.96 -0.72
N THR A 73 4.42 -12.14 -1.76
CA THR A 73 3.21 -12.96 -1.75
C THR A 73 2.93 -13.52 -3.14
N THR A 74 2.11 -14.56 -3.23
CA THR A 74 1.67 -15.10 -4.52
C THR A 74 0.43 -14.35 -4.99
N PHE A 75 0.55 -13.56 -6.05
CA PHE A 75 -0.60 -12.88 -6.65
C PHE A 75 -1.38 -13.86 -7.53
N THR A 76 -2.60 -14.20 -7.10
CA THR A 76 -3.48 -15.13 -7.83
C THR A 76 -4.26 -14.44 -8.95
N GLN A 77 -4.25 -13.11 -9.00
CA GLN A 77 -4.93 -12.28 -9.98
C GLN A 77 -4.07 -11.05 -10.35
N PRO A 78 -4.34 -10.38 -11.48
CA PRO A 78 -3.74 -9.09 -11.78
C PRO A 78 -4.06 -8.05 -10.70
N LEU A 79 -3.08 -7.23 -10.34
CA LEU A 79 -3.27 -6.11 -9.42
C LEU A 79 -3.56 -4.82 -10.19
N TYR A 80 -4.37 -3.96 -9.57
CA TYR A 80 -4.77 -2.69 -10.15
C TYR A 80 -4.44 -1.57 -9.17
N ALA A 81 -3.75 -0.54 -9.67
CA ALA A 81 -3.48 0.64 -8.87
C ALA A 81 -4.79 1.37 -8.54
N GLY A 82 -4.95 1.76 -7.28
CA GLY A 82 -6.07 2.54 -6.77
C GLY A 82 -5.61 3.71 -5.92
N LEU A 83 -6.48 4.72 -5.79
CA LEU A 83 -6.28 5.88 -4.92
C LEU A 83 -7.54 6.11 -4.10
N ARG A 84 -7.38 6.40 -2.80
CA ARG A 84 -8.49 6.74 -1.90
C ARG A 84 -8.22 8.09 -1.24
N SER A 85 -8.83 9.17 -1.75
CA SER A 85 -8.63 10.56 -1.26
C SER A 85 -7.15 11.00 -1.22
N GLU A 86 -6.85 12.21 -0.70
CA GLU A 86 -5.53 12.85 -0.78
C GLU A 86 -4.40 12.07 -0.08
N LEU A 87 -3.72 11.17 -0.81
CA LEU A 87 -2.46 10.47 -0.47
C LEU A 87 -2.56 9.05 0.12
N LYS A 88 -3.58 8.27 -0.26
CA LYS A 88 -3.61 6.81 0.03
C LYS A 88 -3.37 6.03 -1.26
N CYS A 89 -2.18 5.42 -1.37
CA CYS A 89 -1.85 4.52 -2.48
C CYS A 89 -2.36 3.11 -2.18
N VAL A 90 -3.01 2.49 -3.16
CA VAL A 90 -3.65 1.16 -3.02
C VAL A 90 -3.24 0.27 -4.18
N PHE A 91 -3.00 -1.02 -3.90
CA PHE A 91 -2.93 -2.11 -4.88
C PHE A 91 -3.85 -3.26 -4.48
#